data_AF-A0A3R6Y319-F1
#
_entry.id   AF-A0A3R6Y319-F1
#
_cell.length_a   1.000
_cell.length_b   1.000
_cell.length_c   1.000
_cell.angle_alpha   90.00
_cell.angle_beta   90.00
_cell.angle_gamma   90.00
#
_symmetry.space_group_name_H-M   'P 1'
#
loop_
_entity.id
_entity.type
_entity.pdbx_description
1 polymer ?
#
loop_
_entity_poly.entity_id
_entity_poly.type
_entity_poly.pdbx_seq_one_letter_code
_entity_poly.pdbx_strand_id
1 'polypeptide(L)'
;MLDTAIAQVHQYELYTAKPFEHANDARKVIDRTMPELAKANREQVLALLAEGSSLEDAVAQFDTAEIFEEWYEDTQNQLENLTD
;
A
#
# COMPACT_ATOMS: atom_id res chain seq x y z
N MET A 1 15.96 -39.19 -2.10
CA MET A 1 14.68 -38.78 -1.46
C MET A 1 14.50 -37.28 -1.56
N LEU A 2 15.45 -36.46 -1.08
CA LEU A 2 15.38 -35.00 -1.20
C LEU A 2 15.46 -34.50 -2.65
N ASP A 3 16.40 -35.02 -3.45
CA ASP A 3 16.60 -34.58 -4.84
C ASP A 3 15.39 -34.86 -5.73
N THR A 4 14.73 -36.01 -5.51
CA THR A 4 13.49 -36.39 -6.20
C THR A 4 12.34 -35.47 -5.82
N ALA A 5 12.23 -35.11 -4.53
CA ALA A 5 11.20 -34.21 -4.04
C ALA A 5 11.38 -32.78 -4.57
N ILE A 6 12.62 -32.28 -4.64
CA ILE A 6 12.95 -30.97 -5.22
C ILE A 6 12.59 -30.93 -6.72
N ALA A 7 12.98 -31.97 -7.48
CA ALA A 7 12.64 -32.05 -8.90
C ALA A 7 11.12 -32.08 -9.14
N GLN A 8 10.37 -32.78 -8.29
CA GLN A 8 8.91 -32.81 -8.35
C GLN A 8 8.29 -31.43 -8.03
N VAL A 9 8.75 -30.72 -7.00
CA VAL A 9 8.26 -29.37 -6.68
C VAL A 9 8.49 -28.39 -7.83
N HIS A 10 9.59 -28.54 -8.58
CA HIS A 10 9.85 -27.73 -9.78
C HIS A 10 9.01 -28.13 -11.00
N GLN A 11 8.43 -29.33 -11.03
CA GLN A 11 7.53 -29.80 -12.10
C GLN A 11 6.06 -29.55 -11.81
N TYR A 12 5.66 -29.37 -10.55
CA TYR A 12 4.28 -29.08 -10.18
C TYR A 12 3.98 -27.59 -10.37
N GLU A 13 3.08 -27.29 -11.29
CA GLU A 13 2.44 -25.98 -11.37
C GLU A 13 1.40 -25.90 -10.23
N LEU A 14 1.70 -25.14 -9.18
CA LEU A 14 0.79 -24.95 -8.06
C LEU A 14 -0.42 -24.13 -8.55
N TYR A 15 -1.58 -24.79 -8.66
CA TYR A 15 -2.85 -24.19 -9.11
C TYR A 15 -3.49 -23.22 -8.10
N THR A 16 -2.71 -22.44 -7.37
CA THR A 16 -3.24 -21.21 -6.77
C THR A 16 -3.53 -20.25 -7.92
N ALA A 17 -4.72 -20.36 -8.49
CA ALA A 17 -5.22 -19.44 -9.50
C ALA A 17 -5.11 -18.02 -8.94
N LYS A 18 -4.36 -17.16 -9.64
CA LYS A 18 -4.35 -15.73 -9.33
C LYS A 18 -5.76 -15.20 -9.56
N PRO A 19 -6.32 -14.35 -8.68
CA PRO A 19 -7.66 -13.81 -8.85
C PRO A 19 -7.85 -13.10 -10.19
N PHE A 20 -6.82 -12.40 -10.66
CA PHE A 20 -6.72 -11.74 -11.97
C PHE A 20 -5.23 -11.48 -12.32
N GLU A 21 -4.96 -11.03 -13.54
CA GLU A 21 -3.62 -10.63 -13.97
C GLU A 21 -3.08 -9.49 -13.08
N HIS A 22 -1.80 -9.51 -12.72
CA HIS A 22 -1.21 -8.52 -11.79
C HIS A 22 -1.80 -8.45 -10.37
N ALA A 23 -2.63 -9.41 -9.93
CA ALA A 23 -3.26 -9.38 -8.60
C ALA A 23 -2.28 -9.24 -7.41
N ASN A 24 -1.08 -9.83 -7.51
CA ASN A 24 -0.05 -9.67 -6.48
C ASN A 24 0.53 -8.26 -6.44
N ASP A 25 0.62 -7.59 -7.59
CA ASP A 25 1.12 -6.22 -7.68
C ASP A 25 0.04 -5.23 -7.22
N ALA A 26 -1.22 -5.47 -7.58
CA ALA A 26 -2.36 -4.73 -7.04
C ALA A 26 -2.41 -4.80 -5.51
N ARG A 27 -2.16 -5.99 -4.95
CA ARG A 27 -2.04 -6.15 -3.50
C ARG A 27 -0.92 -5.29 -2.91
N LYS A 28 0.27 -5.25 -3.52
CA LYS A 28 1.38 -4.42 -3.04
C LYS A 28 1.01 -2.93 -3.05
N VAL A 29 0.28 -2.46 -4.07
CA VAL A 29 -0.17 -1.07 -4.14
C VAL A 29 -1.08 -0.76 -2.94
N ILE A 30 -2.13 -1.56 -2.75
CA ILE A 30 -3.10 -1.36 -1.65
C ILE A 30 -2.43 -1.47 -0.27
N ASP A 31 -1.55 -2.46 -0.08
CA ASP A 31 -0.85 -2.69 1.19
C ASP A 31 0.14 -1.56 1.52
N ARG A 32 0.55 -0.75 0.53
CA ARG A 32 1.58 0.28 0.67
C ARG A 32 1.03 1.71 0.76
N THR A 33 0.08 2.10 -0.10
CA THR A 33 -0.23 3.54 -0.32
C THR A 33 -0.75 4.23 0.94
N MET A 34 -1.71 3.63 1.66
CA MET A 34 -2.26 4.25 2.87
C MET A 34 -1.26 4.25 4.05
N PRO A 35 -0.55 3.14 4.37
CA PRO A 35 0.45 3.16 5.43
C PRO A 35 1.59 4.16 5.20
N GLU A 36 2.04 4.33 3.96
CA GLU A 36 3.08 5.30 3.63
C GLU A 36 2.59 6.74 3.80
N LEU A 37 1.38 7.05 3.33
CA LEU A 37 0.77 8.34 3.55
C LEU A 37 0.60 8.64 5.05
N ALA A 38 0.07 7.68 5.82
CA ALA A 38 -0.11 7.83 7.26
C ALA A 38 1.23 8.06 7.99
N LYS A 39 2.31 7.39 7.55
CA LYS A 39 3.65 7.62 8.08
C LYS A 39 4.14 9.04 7.77
N ALA A 40 3.99 9.50 6.53
CA ALA A 40 4.38 10.85 6.12
C ALA A 40 3.60 11.92 6.89
N ASN A 41 2.28 11.77 7.02
CA ASN A 41 1.42 12.67 7.79
C ASN A 41 1.84 12.70 9.26
N ARG A 42 2.18 11.55 9.84
CA ARG A 42 2.68 11.47 11.21
C ARG A 42 3.99 12.22 11.40
N GLU A 43 4.93 12.12 10.46
CA GLU A 43 6.20 12.87 10.52
C GLU A 43 5.95 14.39 10.52
N GLN A 44 4.99 14.86 9.73
CA GLN A 44 4.58 16.28 9.72
C GLN A 44 3.87 16.70 11.01
N VAL A 45 2.96 15.89 11.55
CA VAL A 45 2.32 16.15 12.85
C VAL A 45 3.37 16.29 13.95
N LEU A 46 4.39 15.43 13.97
CA LEU A 46 5.46 15.52 14.96
C LEU A 46 6.28 16.82 14.83
N ALA A 47 6.48 17.31 13.60
CA ALA A 47 7.14 18.60 13.36
C ALA A 47 6.30 19.77 13.91
N LEU A 48 4.99 19.79 13.61
CA LEU A 48 4.06 20.81 14.11
C LEU A 48 3.97 20.83 15.64
N LEU A 49 3.96 19.65 16.27
CA LEU A 49 4.00 19.53 17.73
C LEU A 49 5.30 20.12 18.30
N ALA A 50 6.44 19.94 17.63
CA ALA A 50 7.71 20.52 18.05
C ALA A 50 7.74 22.05 17.88
N GLU A 51 6.99 22.59 16.93
CA GLU A 51 6.80 24.03 16.71
C GLU A 51 5.78 24.66 17.69
N GLY A 52 5.08 23.84 18.48
CA GLY A 52 4.18 24.29 19.54
C GLY A 52 2.69 24.25 19.18
N SER A 53 2.31 23.66 18.04
CA SER A 53 0.91 23.38 17.71
C SER A 53 0.31 22.36 18.68
N SER A 54 -1.01 22.42 18.89
CA SER A 54 -1.72 21.37 19.59
C SER A 54 -1.80 20.11 18.72
N LEU A 55 -1.98 18.94 19.34
CA LEU A 55 -2.19 17.69 18.59
C LEU A 55 -3.45 17.75 17.72
N GLU A 56 -4.51 18.38 18.24
CA GLU A 56 -5.79 18.51 17.53
C GLU A 56 -5.63 19.34 16.25
N ASP A 57 -5.01 20.52 16.35
CA ASP A 57 -4.78 21.40 15.19
C ASP A 57 -3.80 20.79 14.18
N ALA A 58 -2.80 20.04 14.67
CA ALA A 58 -1.84 19.37 13.81
C ALA A 58 -2.48 18.22 13.03
N VAL A 59 -3.33 17.41 13.68
CA VAL A 59 -4.01 16.27 13.04
C VAL A 59 -5.14 16.72 12.12
N ALA A 60 -5.87 17.79 12.46
CA ALA A 60 -6.97 18.31 11.66
C ALA A 60 -6.55 18.70 10.23
N GLN A 61 -5.27 19.00 10.02
CA GLN A 61 -4.71 19.28 8.69
C GLN A 61 -4.57 18.03 7.80
N PHE A 62 -4.53 16.83 8.41
CA PHE A 62 -4.30 15.57 7.71
C PHE A 62 -5.51 14.63 7.69
N ASP A 63 -6.51 14.89 8.54
CA ASP A 63 -7.78 14.14 8.62
C ASP A 63 -8.89 14.88 7.85
N THR A 64 -8.65 15.13 6.56
CA THR A 64 -9.58 15.86 5.68
C THR A 64 -10.08 14.98 4.54
N ALA A 65 -11.25 15.32 4.00
CA ALA A 65 -11.84 14.61 2.86
C ALA A 65 -10.97 14.78 1.60
N GLU A 66 -10.34 15.94 1.44
CA GLU A 66 -9.48 16.27 0.31
C GLU A 66 -8.25 15.34 0.26
N ILE A 67 -7.57 15.13 1.41
CA ILE A 67 -6.41 14.22 1.47
C ILE A 67 -6.83 12.76 1.20
N PHE A 68 -8.02 12.37 1.67
CA PHE A 68 -8.55 11.05 1.35
C PHE A 68 -8.82 10.88 -0.14
N GLU A 69 -9.44 11.87 -0.78
CA GLU A 69 -9.75 11.82 -2.21
C GLU A 69 -8.47 11.80 -3.06
N GLU A 70 -7.47 12.62 -2.72
CA GLU A 70 -6.16 12.60 -3.39
C GLU A 70 -5.49 11.23 -3.29
N TRP A 71 -5.51 10.62 -2.11
CA TRP A 71 -5.00 9.25 -1.92
C TRP A 71 -5.78 8.22 -2.74
N TYR A 72 -7.11 8.35 -2.79
CA TYR A 72 -7.99 7.45 -3.53
C TYR A 72 -7.73 7.53 -5.03
N GLU A 73 -7.70 8.74 -5.60
CA GLU A 73 -7.42 8.97 -7.02
C GLU A 73 -6.03 8.46 -7.39
N ASP A 74 -5.00 8.74 -6.59
CA ASP A 74 -3.64 8.25 -6.83
C ASP A 74 -3.56 6.72 -6.75
N THR A 75 -4.19 6.10 -5.75
CA THR A 75 -4.21 4.64 -5.60
C THR A 75 -4.97 4.00 -6.75
N GLN A 76 -6.11 4.57 -7.17
CA GLN A 76 -6.89 4.10 -8.32
C GLN A 76 -6.06 4.17 -9.60
N ASN A 77 -5.42 5.32 -9.86
CA ASN A 77 -4.56 5.50 -11.03
C ASN A 77 -3.41 4.47 -11.03
N GLN A 78 -2.75 4.23 -9.89
CA GLN A 78 -1.71 3.21 -9.80
C GLN A 78 -2.23 1.81 -10.16
N LEU A 79 -3.44 1.45 -9.70
CA LEU A 79 -4.06 0.16 -9.99
C LEU A 79 -4.46 0.01 -11.46
N GLU A 80 -5.00 1.06 -12.09
CA GLU A 80 -5.36 1.05 -13.51
C GLU A 80 -4.11 0.89 -14.40
N ASN A 81 -3.00 1.55 -14.04
CA ASN A 81 -1.73 1.43 -14.76
C ASN A 81 -0.98 0.10 -14.49
N LEU A 82 -1.49 -0.79 -13.62
CA LEU A 82 -0.93 -2.15 -13.50
C LEU A 82 -1.38 -3.07 -14.66
N THR A 83 -2.42 -2.68 -15.38
CA THR A 83 -3.00 -3.46 -16.48
C THR A 83 -2.59 -3.00 -17.88
N ASP A 84 -1.85 -1.89 -17.97
CA ASP A 84 -1.21 -1.37 -19.19
C ASP A 84 0.18 -1.99 -19.43
#